data_AF-A0A7V2WXJ8-F1
#
_entry.id   AF-A0A7V2WXJ8-F1
#
_cell.length_a   1.000
_cell.length_b   1.000
_cell.length_c   1.000
_cell.angle_alpha   90.00
_cell.angle_beta   90.00
_cell.angle_gamma   90.00
#
_symmetry.space_group_name_H-M   'P 1'
#
loop_
_entity.id
_entity.type
_entity.pdbx_description
1 polymer ?
#
loop_
_entity_poly.entity_id
_entity_poly.type
_entity_poly.pdbx_seq_one_letter_code
_entity_poly.pdbx_strand_id
1 'polypeptide(L)'
;MEIFDVFLLEAFLNGLLFGGVLALLALGLNLVFGVIDVVWICYAELVMVGMYTVYFAYAVHGLPLPLAFALGILLVAAAGALMHYLVIRPILASEPINQLLVTGGVLFFLQALATLLFGVEFRNLGLSLPSLVLGDI
;
A
#
# COMPACT_ATOMS: atom_id res chain seq x y z
N MET A 1 26.85 -15.62 -27.65
CA MET A 1 26.57 -14.36 -26.92
C MET A 1 25.06 -14.26 -26.79
N GLU A 2 24.46 -15.07 -25.94
CA GLU A 2 23.01 -15.05 -25.70
C GLU A 2 22.67 -13.99 -24.64
N ILE A 3 23.12 -12.76 -24.87
CA ILE A 3 22.81 -11.64 -23.96
C ILE A 3 21.31 -11.32 -23.91
N PHE A 4 20.53 -11.92 -24.83
CA PHE A 4 19.08 -11.88 -24.92
C PHE A 4 18.45 -13.24 -24.56
N ASP A 5 19.01 -13.92 -23.55
CA ASP A 5 18.41 -15.12 -22.98
C ASP A 5 17.02 -14.82 -22.39
N VAL A 6 16.16 -15.84 -22.34
CA VAL A 6 14.84 -15.80 -21.70
C VAL A 6 14.89 -15.16 -20.31
N PHE A 7 15.98 -15.38 -19.57
CA PHE A 7 16.24 -14.77 -18.26
C PHE A 7 16.32 -13.23 -18.29
N LEU A 8 16.90 -12.64 -19.34
CA LEU A 8 16.97 -11.18 -19.47
C LEU A 8 15.59 -10.57 -19.73
N LEU A 9 14.78 -11.25 -20.57
CA LEU A 9 13.39 -10.85 -20.80
C LEU A 9 12.56 -10.97 -19.52
N GLU A 10 12.69 -12.06 -18.78
CA GLU A 10 12.02 -12.26 -17.50
C GLU A 10 12.44 -11.21 -16.46
N ALA A 11 13.73 -10.91 -16.34
CA ALA A 11 14.23 -9.88 -15.43
C ALA A 11 13.69 -8.49 -15.79
N PHE A 12 13.63 -8.16 -17.09
CA PHE A 12 13.04 -6.91 -17.57
C PHE A 12 11.55 -6.82 -17.25
N LEU A 13 10.78 -7.90 -17.50
CA LEU A 13 9.36 -7.95 -17.19
C LEU A 13 9.09 -7.85 -15.68
N ASN A 14 9.85 -8.58 -14.85
CA ASN A 14 9.75 -8.49 -13.39
C ASN A 14 10.11 -7.08 -12.89
N GLY A 15 11.16 -6.47 -13.45
CA GLY A 15 11.53 -5.09 -13.14
C GLY A 15 10.44 -4.09 -13.52
N LEU A 16 9.80 -4.27 -14.67
CA LEU A 16 8.69 -3.43 -15.12
C LEU A 16 7.45 -3.60 -14.24
N LEU A 17 7.09 -4.83 -13.87
CA LEU A 17 5.96 -5.12 -12.98
C LEU A 17 6.21 -4.52 -11.59
N PHE A 18 7.39 -4.72 -11.02
CA PHE A 18 7.75 -4.16 -9.72
C PHE A 18 7.80 -2.62 -9.76
N GLY A 19 8.40 -2.06 -10.81
CA GLY A 19 8.39 -0.63 -11.07
C GLY A 19 6.98 -0.06 -11.20
N GLY A 20 6.06 -0.80 -11.83
CA GLY A 20 4.65 -0.45 -11.93
C GLY A 20 3.96 -0.37 -10.56
N VAL A 21 4.22 -1.33 -9.67
CA VAL A 21 3.68 -1.29 -8.29
C VAL A 21 4.20 -0.06 -7.54
N LEU A 22 5.51 0.22 -7.62
CA LEU A 22 6.10 1.41 -6.99
C LEU A 22 5.58 2.72 -7.61
N ALA A 23 5.37 2.75 -8.93
CA ALA A 23 4.81 3.89 -9.64
C ALA A 23 3.35 4.16 -9.22
N LEU A 24 2.53 3.11 -9.08
CA LEU A 24 1.17 3.23 -8.57
C LEU A 24 1.15 3.79 -7.13
N LEU A 25 2.08 3.32 -6.29
CA LEU A 25 2.23 3.82 -4.93
C LEU A 25 2.61 5.31 -4.92
N ALA A 26 3.55 5.72 -5.77
CA ALA A 26 3.96 7.12 -5.91
C ALA A 26 2.85 8.01 -6.49
N LEU A 27 2.07 7.51 -7.45
CA LEU A 27 0.92 8.23 -8.02
C LEU A 27 -0.14 8.50 -6.96
N GLY A 28 -0.45 7.54 -6.10
CA GLY A 28 -1.39 7.73 -4.99
C GLY A 28 -0.93 8.84 -4.04
N LEU A 29 0.36 8.82 -3.68
CA LEU A 29 0.96 9.87 -2.84
C LEU A 29 0.89 11.25 -3.52
N ASN A 30 1.22 11.32 -4.80
CA ASN A 30 1.15 12.56 -5.59
C ASN A 30 -0.27 13.13 -5.65
N LEU A 31 -1.30 12.28 -5.82
CA LEU A 31 -2.70 12.73 -5.83
C LEU A 31 -3.11 13.31 -4.48
N VAL A 32 -2.69 12.72 -3.36
CA VAL A 32 -2.98 13.24 -2.02
C VAL A 32 -2.32 14.60 -1.81
N PHE A 33 -1.01 14.69 -2.11
CA PHE A 33 -0.26 15.94 -1.98
C PHE A 33 -0.75 17.04 -2.92
N GLY A 34 -0.98 16.71 -4.18
CA GLY A 34 -1.35 17.67 -5.22
C GLY A 34 -2.72 18.32 -5.01
N VAL A 35 -3.58 17.74 -4.17
CA VAL A 35 -4.91 18.29 -3.84
C VAL A 35 -4.93 19.00 -2.48
N ILE A 36 -4.23 18.46 -1.48
CA ILE A 36 -4.39 18.88 -0.08
C ILE A 36 -3.26 19.82 0.39
N ASP A 37 -2.13 19.86 -0.32
CA ASP A 37 -0.94 20.67 0.01
C ASP A 37 -0.50 20.55 1.49
N VAL A 38 -0.52 19.30 2.01
CA VAL A 38 -0.14 18.96 3.38
C VAL A 38 1.00 17.97 3.38
N VAL A 39 2.01 18.18 4.23
CA VAL A 39 3.15 17.27 4.39
C VAL A 39 2.72 15.91 4.98
N TRP A 40 2.43 14.93 4.12
CA TRP A 40 1.91 13.61 4.49
C TRP A 40 2.99 12.52 4.47
N ILE A 41 3.57 12.23 5.63
CA ILE A 41 4.52 11.10 5.76
C ILE A 41 3.85 9.78 6.15
N CYS A 42 2.62 9.84 6.69
CA CYS A 42 1.85 8.66 7.14
C CYS A 42 1.17 7.86 5.99
N TYR A 43 1.69 7.96 4.77
CA TYR A 43 1.01 7.39 3.60
C TYR A 43 1.17 5.87 3.54
N ALA A 44 2.36 5.37 3.86
CA ALA A 44 2.66 3.95 3.85
C ALA A 44 1.79 3.17 4.85
N GLU A 45 1.36 3.81 5.93
CA GLU A 45 0.56 3.20 6.99
C GLU A 45 -0.89 3.01 6.55
N LEU A 46 -1.45 3.92 5.76
CA LEU A 46 -2.77 3.70 5.12
C LEU A 46 -2.72 2.54 4.13
N VAL A 47 -1.63 2.43 3.36
CA VAL A 47 -1.39 1.32 2.45
C VAL A 47 -1.28 0.01 3.24
N MET A 48 -0.55 0.02 4.35
CA MET A 48 -0.42 -1.12 5.27
C MET A 48 -1.79 -1.58 5.82
N VAL A 49 -2.67 -0.66 6.22
CA VAL A 49 -4.05 -0.98 6.66
C VAL A 49 -4.82 -1.71 5.54
N GLY A 50 -4.68 -1.25 4.29
CA GLY A 50 -5.28 -1.92 3.13
C GLY A 50 -4.74 -3.33 2.91
N MET A 51 -3.41 -3.49 2.97
CA MET A 51 -2.75 -4.77 2.81
C MET A 51 -3.16 -5.78 3.88
N TYR A 52 -3.21 -5.37 5.15
CA TYR A 52 -3.69 -6.23 6.23
C TYR A 52 -5.16 -6.61 6.04
N THR A 53 -6.01 -5.66 5.61
CA THR A 53 -7.42 -5.94 5.33
C THR A 53 -7.57 -7.05 4.29
N VAL A 54 -6.87 -6.94 3.17
CA VAL A 54 -6.90 -7.95 2.10
C VAL A 54 -6.35 -9.28 2.60
N TYR A 55 -5.25 -9.25 3.36
CA TYR A 55 -4.67 -10.45 3.96
C TYR A 55 -5.66 -11.19 4.87
N PHE A 56 -6.29 -10.51 5.82
CA PHE A 56 -7.25 -11.17 6.71
C PHE A 56 -8.50 -11.64 5.96
N ALA A 57 -9.02 -10.84 5.03
CA ALA A 57 -10.19 -11.23 4.24
C ALA A 57 -9.89 -12.48 3.38
N TYR A 58 -8.76 -12.52 2.67
CA TYR A 58 -8.42 -13.62 1.79
C TYR A 58 -7.78 -14.81 2.54
N ALA A 59 -6.67 -14.60 3.23
CA ALA A 59 -5.85 -15.68 3.77
C ALA A 59 -6.42 -16.29 5.07
N VAL A 60 -7.16 -15.51 5.87
CA VAL A 60 -7.73 -15.99 7.14
C VAL A 60 -9.19 -16.37 7.00
N HIS A 61 -9.99 -15.54 6.33
CA HIS A 61 -11.43 -15.76 6.18
C HIS A 61 -11.83 -16.48 4.87
N GLY A 62 -10.89 -16.69 3.94
CA GLY A 62 -11.15 -17.43 2.70
C GLY A 62 -12.07 -16.71 1.71
N LEU A 63 -12.23 -15.39 1.82
CA LEU A 63 -13.04 -14.64 0.85
C LEU A 63 -12.39 -14.67 -0.54
N PRO A 64 -13.19 -14.67 -1.62
CA PRO A 64 -12.64 -14.58 -2.97
C PRO A 64 -11.86 -13.29 -3.15
N LEU A 65 -10.72 -13.38 -3.85
CA LEU A 65 -9.74 -12.29 -3.97
C LEU A 65 -10.36 -10.94 -4.44
N PRO A 66 -11.28 -10.90 -5.42
CA PRO A 66 -11.92 -9.64 -5.83
C PRO A 66 -12.73 -8.98 -4.69
N LEU A 67 -13.37 -9.78 -3.85
CA LEU A 67 -14.17 -9.31 -2.72
C LEU A 67 -13.26 -8.81 -1.59
N ALA A 68 -12.14 -9.52 -1.34
CA ALA A 68 -11.11 -9.05 -0.42
C ALA A 68 -10.53 -7.68 -0.85
N PHE A 69 -10.29 -7.47 -2.14
CA PHE A 69 -9.87 -6.15 -2.66
C PHE A 69 -10.94 -5.08 -2.48
N ALA A 70 -12.20 -5.39 -2.78
CA ALA A 70 -13.30 -4.44 -2.58
C ALA A 70 -13.41 -4.01 -1.10
N LEU A 71 -13.29 -4.97 -0.16
CA LEU A 71 -13.25 -4.67 1.28
C LEU A 71 -12.03 -3.83 1.67
N GLY A 72 -10.86 -4.14 1.11
CA GLY A 72 -9.63 -3.35 1.30
C GLY A 72 -9.83 -1.89 0.88
N ILE A 73 -10.39 -1.65 -0.30
CA ILE A 73 -10.68 -0.30 -0.81
C ILE A 73 -11.66 0.42 0.12
N LEU A 74 -12.74 -0.25 0.53
CA LEU A 74 -13.76 0.35 1.41
C LEU A 74 -13.18 0.73 2.78
N LEU A 75 -12.40 -0.15 3.41
CA LEU A 75 -11.78 0.15 4.71
C LEU A 75 -10.71 1.23 4.62
N VAL A 76 -9.89 1.24 3.58
CA VAL A 76 -8.89 2.30 3.38
C VAL A 76 -9.58 3.63 3.09
N ALA A 77 -10.65 3.65 2.31
CA ALA A 77 -11.43 4.87 2.07
C ALA A 77 -12.06 5.40 3.37
N ALA A 78 -12.62 4.52 4.20
CA ALA A 78 -13.15 4.88 5.50
C ALA A 78 -12.06 5.39 6.46
N ALA A 79 -10.92 4.70 6.53
CA ALA A 79 -9.78 5.10 7.34
C ALA A 79 -9.18 6.44 6.88
N GLY A 80 -9.08 6.66 5.58
CA GLY A 80 -8.63 7.90 4.97
C GLY A 80 -9.58 9.06 5.26
N ALA A 81 -10.90 8.83 5.17
CA ALA A 81 -11.90 9.83 5.57
C ALA A 81 -11.79 10.16 7.07
N LEU A 82 -11.65 9.14 7.93
CA LEU A 82 -11.48 9.33 9.36
C LEU A 82 -10.21 10.14 9.67
N MET A 83 -9.09 9.79 9.02
CA MET A 83 -7.83 10.52 9.15
C MET A 83 -7.96 11.96 8.67
N HIS A 84 -8.68 12.18 7.56
CA HIS A 84 -8.93 13.52 7.07
C HIS A 84 -9.70 14.37 8.10
N TYR A 85 -10.79 13.86 8.66
CA TYR A 85 -11.60 14.62 9.61
C TYR A 85 -10.93 14.83 10.96
N LEU A 86 -10.23 13.80 11.49
CA LEU A 86 -9.65 13.85 12.83
C LEU A 86 -8.28 14.52 12.88
N VAL A 87 -7.47 14.36 11.82
CA VAL A 87 -6.05 14.74 11.84
C VAL A 87 -5.77 15.85 10.85
N ILE A 88 -6.13 15.67 9.57
CA ILE A 88 -5.70 16.57 8.49
C ILE A 88 -6.47 17.89 8.48
N ARG A 89 -7.80 17.83 8.61
CA ARG A 89 -8.68 19.01 8.63
C ARG A 89 -8.31 20.04 9.71
N PRO A 90 -8.00 19.67 10.97
CA PRO A 90 -7.63 20.66 11.99
C PRO A 90 -6.23 21.26 11.80
N ILE A 91 -5.30 20.56 11.14
CA ILE A 91 -3.92 21.02 10.95
C ILE A 91 -3.70 21.76 9.62
N LEU A 92 -4.71 21.81 8.75
CA LEU A 92 -4.61 22.41 7.42
C LEU A 92 -4.14 23.86 7.43
N ALA A 93 -4.56 24.64 8.44
CA ALA A 93 -4.18 26.04 8.60
C ALA A 93 -2.89 26.25 9.41
N SER A 94 -2.22 25.17 9.83
CA SER A 94 -0.99 25.23 10.63
C SER A 94 0.25 25.22 9.73
N GLU A 95 1.36 25.72 10.27
CA GLU A 95 2.68 25.68 9.62
C GLU A 95 3.07 24.27 9.15
N PRO A 96 3.76 24.12 8.00
CA PRO A 96 4.13 22.82 7.44
C PRO A 96 4.91 21.90 8.41
N ILE A 97 5.70 22.49 9.31
CA ILE A 97 6.43 21.72 10.32
C ILE A 97 5.49 21.06 11.34
N ASN A 98 4.40 21.73 11.73
CA ASN A 98 3.39 21.15 12.62
C ASN A 98 2.64 20.02 11.92
N GLN A 99 2.39 20.15 10.61
CA GLN A 99 1.76 19.10 9.83
C GLN A 99 2.63 17.84 9.77
N LEU A 100 3.94 18.00 9.57
CA LEU A 100 4.90 16.90 9.58
C LEU A 100 4.97 16.23 10.96
N LEU A 101 4.98 17.02 12.05
CA LEU A 101 4.98 16.47 13.42
C LEU A 101 3.73 15.64 13.71
N VAL A 102 2.56 16.13 13.30
CA VAL A 102 1.28 15.43 13.54
C VAL A 102 1.19 14.17 12.69
N THR A 103 1.50 14.26 11.39
CA THR A 103 1.48 13.07 10.51
C THR A 103 2.54 12.05 10.91
N GLY A 104 3.71 12.49 11.40
CA GLY A 104 4.72 11.61 11.98
C GLY A 104 4.26 10.93 13.28
N GLY A 105 3.53 11.65 14.13
CA GLY A 105 2.90 11.05 15.31
C GLY A 105 1.89 9.96 14.95
N VAL A 106 1.06 10.20 13.93
CA VAL A 106 0.10 9.20 13.42
C VAL A 106 0.82 8.01 12.79
N LEU A 107 1.92 8.24 12.08
CA LEU A 107 2.77 7.18 11.53
C LEU A 107 3.22 6.23 12.63
N PHE A 108 3.86 6.74 13.69
CA PHE A 108 4.33 5.91 14.79
C PHE A 108 3.17 5.23 15.53
N PHE A 109 2.04 5.93 15.69
CA PHE A 109 0.86 5.36 16.33
C PHE A 109 0.29 4.17 15.54
N LEU A 110 0.07 4.32 14.24
CA LEU A 110 -0.45 3.24 13.38
C LEU A 110 0.54 2.09 13.27
N GLN A 111 1.84 2.39 13.16
CA GLN A 111 2.88 1.37 13.11
C GLN A 111 2.97 0.57 14.41
N ALA A 112 2.91 1.24 15.56
CA ALA A 112 2.91 0.58 16.87
C ALA A 112 1.62 -0.24 17.07
N LEU A 113 0.47 0.28 16.66
CA LEU A 113 -0.81 -0.42 16.74
C LEU A 113 -0.80 -1.68 15.86
N ALA A 114 -0.32 -1.59 14.62
CA ALA A 114 -0.20 -2.74 13.73
C ALA A 114 0.77 -3.78 14.29
N THR A 115 1.90 -3.34 14.85
CA THR A 115 2.87 -4.23 15.49
C THR A 115 2.26 -4.95 16.69
N LEU A 116 1.47 -4.26 17.51
CA LEU A 116 0.79 -4.82 18.67
C LEU A 116 -0.28 -5.85 18.27
N LEU A 117 -1.05 -5.55 17.23
CA LEU A 117 -2.17 -6.39 16.78
C LEU A 117 -1.71 -7.59 15.94
N PHE A 118 -0.71 -7.41 15.08
CA PHE A 118 -0.37 -8.36 14.02
C PHE A 118 1.05 -8.93 14.11
N GLY A 119 1.89 -8.38 14.99
CA GLY A 119 3.30 -8.71 15.12
C GLY A 119 4.18 -8.06 14.05
N VAL A 120 5.45 -8.44 14.04
CA VAL A 120 6.47 -7.96 13.08
C VAL A 120 6.72 -8.94 11.93
N GLU A 121 5.98 -10.05 11.88
CA GLU A 121 6.19 -11.08 10.87
C GLU A 121 5.67 -10.65 9.51
N PHE A 122 6.47 -10.95 8.48
CA PHE A 122 6.06 -10.72 7.10
C PHE A 122 4.94 -11.69 6.70
N ARG A 123 3.82 -11.13 6.23
CA ARG A 123 2.65 -11.90 5.81
C ARG A 123 2.48 -11.80 4.29
N ASN A 124 2.47 -12.95 3.62
CA ASN A 124 2.25 -13.07 2.19
C ASN A 124 0.88 -13.70 1.91
N LEU A 125 0.19 -13.24 0.88
CA LEU A 125 -1.05 -13.84 0.38
C LEU A 125 -0.84 -15.22 -0.27
N GLY A 126 0.39 -15.57 -0.64
CA GLY A 126 0.71 -16.87 -1.24
C GLY A 126 0.08 -17.06 -2.64
N LEU A 127 -0.22 -15.96 -3.33
CA LEU A 127 -0.84 -16.00 -4.65
C LEU A 127 0.20 -16.44 -5.69
N SER A 128 0.04 -17.65 -6.21
CA SER A 128 0.66 -18.07 -7.45
C SER A 128 -0.29 -17.68 -8.59
N LEU A 129 0.00 -16.57 -9.26
CA LEU A 129 -0.70 -16.23 -10.49
C LEU A 129 -0.40 -17.32 -11.54
N PRO A 130 -1.37 -17.68 -12.40
CA PRO A 130 -1.11 -18.60 -13.49
C PRO A 130 0.08 -18.09 -14.30
N SER A 131 1.17 -18.87 -14.35
CA SER A 131 2.29 -18.54 -15.22
C SER A 131 1.82 -18.71 -16.66
N LEU A 132 1.95 -17.65 -17.44
CA LEU A 132 1.71 -17.73 -18.87
C LEU A 132 2.93 -18.44 -19.48
N VAL A 133 2.87 -19.77 -19.55
CA VAL A 133 3.92 -20.58 -20.19
C VAL A 133 3.78 -20.40 -21.70
N LEU A 134 4.60 -19.52 -22.26
CA LEU A 134 4.74 -19.30 -23.70
C LEU A 134 5.76 -20.30 -24.26
N GLY A 135 5.29 -21.51 -24.56
CA GLY A 135 6.07 -22.59 -25.19
C GLY A 135 6.49 -23.69 -24.22
N ASP A 136 6.46 -24.95 -24.69
CA ASP A 136 6.94 -26.15 -23.98
C ASP A 136 8.49 -26.18 -23.92
N ILE A 137 9.11 -25.22 -23.22
CA ILE A 137 10.52 -25.29 -22.83
C ILE A 137 10.76 -24.61 -21.49
#